data_AF-A0A151JC99-F1
#
_entry.id   AF-A0A151JC99-F1
#
_cell.length_a   1.000
_cell.length_b   1.000
_cell.length_c   1.000
_cell.angle_alpha   90.00
_cell.angle_beta   90.00
_cell.angle_gamma   90.00
#
_symmetry.space_group_name_H-M   'P 1'
#
loop_
_entity.id
_entity.type
_entity.pdbx_description
1 polymer ?
#
loop_
_entity_poly.entity_id
_entity_poly.type
_entity_poly.pdbx_seq_one_letter_code
_entity_poly.pdbx_strand_id
1 'polypeptide(L)'
;EQLVDEYIKKWDVLKLPNGYLLWETVKELIIELAEIEIPVSDSYGRDLLKQYYAAPEDKRDVIILYILPSLCCKRGRGKSIIRARLQPILIVVGQTITNISATYVQIDSVRYKPRTPVAALDACLKAYHALDAVYPQECKAVWYFVQQYFYNLYLKEDENICRVISLISSLKGLASKKE
;
A
#
# COMPACT_ATOMS: atom_id res chain seq x y z
N GLU A 1 27.09 5.35 4.04
CA GLU A 1 27.06 6.22 5.23
C GLU A 1 26.09 7.40 5.10
N GLN A 2 26.15 8.22 4.04
CA GLN A 2 25.22 9.37 3.88
C GLN A 2 23.72 9.01 3.84
N LEU A 3 23.33 7.90 3.20
CA LEU A 3 21.93 7.43 3.19
C LEU A 3 21.42 7.05 4.58
N VAL A 4 22.26 6.36 5.37
CA VAL A 4 21.94 5.93 6.74
C VAL A 4 21.77 7.14 7.65
N ASP A 5 22.61 8.17 7.49
CA ASP A 5 22.53 9.41 8.27
C ASP A 5 21.30 10.26 7.92
N GLU A 6 20.91 10.33 6.64
CA GLU A 6 19.68 11.02 6.24
C GLU A 6 18.43 10.27 6.74
N TYR A 7 18.51 8.94 6.79
CA TYR A 7 17.44 8.06 7.19
C TYR A 7 17.20 8.05 8.71
N ILE A 8 18.27 7.99 9.51
CA ILE A 8 18.18 8.10 10.98
C ILE A 8 17.58 9.46 11.38
N LYS A 9 17.93 10.53 10.66
CA LYS A 9 17.35 11.87 10.88
C LYS A 9 15.87 11.96 10.49
N LYS A 10 15.41 11.12 9.56
CA LYS A 10 14.02 11.05 9.08
C LYS A 10 13.21 9.91 9.70
N TRP A 11 13.75 9.16 10.68
CA TRP A 11 13.08 7.98 11.22
C TRP A 11 11.71 8.27 11.86
N ASP A 12 11.52 9.47 12.42
CA ASP A 12 10.21 9.91 12.91
C ASP A 12 9.18 10.13 11.79
N VAL A 13 9.62 10.36 10.54
CA VAL A 13 8.77 10.47 9.34
C VAL A 13 8.25 9.10 8.89
N LEU A 14 8.92 8.01 9.28
CA LEU A 14 8.51 6.63 8.98
C LEU A 14 7.54 6.06 10.00
N LYS A 15 7.05 6.87 10.94
CA LYS A 15 5.86 6.53 11.71
C LYS A 15 4.66 6.97 10.89
N LEU A 16 3.73 6.05 10.63
CA LEU A 16 2.40 6.43 10.14
C LEU A 16 1.87 7.60 10.99
N PRO A 17 1.50 8.74 10.38
CA PRO A 17 1.07 9.92 11.11
C PRO A 17 -0.06 9.56 12.08
N ASN A 18 0.09 10.00 13.34
CA ASN A 18 -0.91 9.87 14.39
C ASN A 18 -1.39 8.43 14.68
N GLY A 19 -0.52 7.42 14.53
CA GLY A 19 -0.80 6.07 15.01
C GLY A 19 -1.94 5.38 14.26
N TYR A 20 -1.87 5.36 12.92
CA TYR A 20 -2.87 4.81 11.99
C TYR A 20 -4.13 5.68 11.78
N LEU A 21 -4.29 6.80 12.48
CA LEU A 21 -5.46 7.67 12.33
C LEU A 21 -5.65 8.16 10.87
N LEU A 22 -4.56 8.50 10.18
CA LEU A 22 -4.64 8.91 8.77
C LEU A 22 -5.20 7.78 7.90
N TRP A 23 -4.83 6.53 8.17
CA TRP A 23 -5.37 5.37 7.45
C TRP A 23 -6.88 5.26 7.65
N GLU A 24 -7.34 5.39 8.90
CA GLU A 24 -8.76 5.32 9.25
C GLU A 24 -9.61 6.39 8.56
N THR A 25 -9.10 7.61 8.42
CA THR A 25 -9.81 8.69 7.71
C THR A 25 -9.81 8.48 6.19
N VAL A 26 -8.71 7.96 5.66
CA VAL A 26 -8.47 7.87 4.22
C VAL A 26 -9.13 6.63 3.61
N LYS A 27 -9.40 5.58 4.39
CA LYS A 27 -9.98 4.32 3.89
C LYS A 27 -11.25 4.54 3.06
N GLU A 28 -12.16 5.38 3.55
CA GLU A 28 -13.40 5.70 2.86
C GLU A 28 -13.17 6.54 1.58
N LEU A 29 -12.17 7.42 1.60
CA LEU A 29 -11.79 8.20 0.42
C LEU A 29 -11.18 7.32 -0.68
N ILE A 30 -10.40 6.30 -0.30
CA ILE A 30 -9.85 5.32 -1.25
C ILE A 30 -10.97 4.52 -1.90
N ILE A 31 -12.00 4.12 -1.15
CA ILE A 31 -13.14 3.40 -1.68
C ILE A 31 -13.97 4.28 -2.62
N GLU A 32 -14.28 5.51 -2.21
CA GLU A 32 -14.99 6.48 -3.06
C GLU A 32 -14.24 6.70 -4.38
N LEU A 33 -12.91 6.88 -4.32
CA LEU A 33 -12.10 7.05 -5.50
C LEU A 33 -12.04 5.77 -6.36
N ALA A 34 -11.98 4.60 -5.74
CA ALA A 34 -12.01 3.32 -6.44
C ALA A 34 -13.34 3.09 -7.18
N GLU A 35 -14.48 3.52 -6.62
CA GLU A 35 -15.76 3.43 -7.30
C GLU A 35 -15.83 4.27 -8.59
N ILE A 36 -15.19 5.43 -8.56
CA ILE A 36 -15.09 6.39 -9.67
C ILE A 36 -14.09 5.91 -10.73
N GLU A 37 -12.88 5.54 -10.31
CA GLU A 37 -11.76 5.29 -11.24
C GLU A 37 -11.70 3.87 -11.78
N ILE A 38 -12.20 2.86 -11.05
CA ILE A 38 -12.21 1.47 -11.53
C ILE A 38 -13.32 1.34 -12.57
N PRO A 39 -13.06 0.99 -13.84
CA PRO A 39 -14.11 0.87 -14.85
C PRO A 39 -15.04 -0.32 -14.55
N VAL A 40 -16.27 -0.27 -15.05
CA VAL A 40 -17.24 -1.39 -14.90
C VAL A 40 -16.74 -2.68 -15.57
N SER A 41 -15.89 -2.56 -16.59
CA SER A 41 -15.26 -3.70 -17.27
C SER A 41 -14.20 -4.42 -16.44
N ASP A 42 -13.71 -3.81 -15.35
CA ASP A 42 -12.76 -4.45 -14.44
C ASP A 42 -13.50 -5.30 -13.41
N SER A 43 -13.80 -6.53 -13.81
CA SER A 43 -14.52 -7.50 -12.97
C SER A 43 -13.82 -7.76 -11.63
N TYR A 44 -12.49 -7.80 -11.60
CA TYR A 44 -11.72 -8.02 -10.36
C TYR A 44 -11.85 -6.84 -9.40
N GLY A 45 -11.62 -5.61 -9.87
CA GLY A 45 -11.73 -4.42 -9.01
C GLY A 45 -13.16 -4.19 -8.51
N ARG A 46 -14.16 -4.45 -9.36
CA ARG A 46 -15.58 -4.37 -8.99
C ARG A 46 -15.99 -5.47 -7.99
N ASP A 47 -15.43 -6.66 -8.10
CA ASP A 47 -15.65 -7.73 -7.13
C ASP A 47 -15.05 -7.39 -5.76
N LEU A 48 -13.84 -6.83 -5.71
CA LEU A 48 -13.24 -6.33 -4.47
C LEU A 48 -14.09 -5.26 -3.78
N LEU A 49 -14.67 -4.32 -4.53
CA LEU A 49 -15.59 -3.31 -3.97
C LEU A 49 -16.84 -3.95 -3.35
N LYS A 50 -17.44 -4.95 -4.01
CA LYS A 50 -18.58 -5.68 -3.42
C LYS A 50 -18.17 -6.39 -2.14
N GLN A 51 -17.00 -7.02 -2.14
CA GLN A 51 -16.46 -7.72 -0.98
C GLN A 51 -16.14 -6.77 0.17
N TYR A 52 -15.70 -5.54 -0.10
CA TYR A 52 -15.48 -4.50 0.91
C TYR A 52 -16.75 -4.24 1.74
N TYR A 53 -17.88 -4.01 1.07
CA TYR A 53 -19.15 -3.72 1.74
C TYR A 53 -19.75 -4.94 2.44
N ALA A 54 -19.49 -6.15 1.93
CA ALA A 54 -19.93 -7.40 2.55
C ALA A 54 -19.05 -7.83 3.74
N ALA A 55 -17.83 -7.30 3.85
CA ALA A 55 -16.87 -7.71 4.87
C ALA A 55 -17.13 -7.04 6.23
N PRO A 56 -16.88 -7.76 7.34
CA PRO A 56 -16.75 -7.17 8.66
C PRO A 56 -15.69 -6.05 8.68
N GLU A 57 -15.89 -5.05 9.54
CA GLU A 57 -15.01 -3.87 9.59
C GLU A 57 -13.54 -4.23 9.84
N ASP A 58 -13.27 -5.23 10.68
CA ASP A 58 -11.91 -5.71 11.01
C ASP A 58 -11.20 -6.39 9.82
N LYS A 59 -11.90 -6.64 8.71
CA LYS A 59 -11.36 -7.27 7.49
C LYS A 59 -11.24 -6.31 6.31
N ARG A 60 -11.82 -5.11 6.42
CA ARG A 60 -11.86 -4.11 5.33
C ARG A 60 -10.49 -3.60 4.93
N ASP A 61 -9.57 -3.46 5.90
CA ASP A 61 -8.20 -3.00 5.64
C ASP A 61 -7.48 -3.87 4.62
N VAL A 62 -7.66 -5.19 4.70
CA VAL A 62 -7.05 -6.11 3.74
C VAL A 62 -7.60 -5.84 2.36
N ILE A 63 -8.92 -5.72 2.23
CA ILE A 63 -9.55 -5.50 0.92
C ILE A 63 -9.06 -4.18 0.30
N ILE A 64 -8.89 -3.13 1.12
CA ILE A 64 -8.31 -1.85 0.67
C ILE A 64 -6.88 -2.07 0.13
N LEU A 65 -6.04 -2.83 0.82
CA LEU A 65 -4.69 -3.16 0.33
C LEU A 65 -4.72 -3.85 -1.04
N TYR A 66 -5.72 -4.70 -1.30
CA TYR A 66 -5.90 -5.37 -2.59
C TYR A 66 -6.56 -4.48 -3.66
N ILE A 67 -7.25 -3.41 -3.27
CA ILE A 67 -7.80 -2.40 -4.18
C ILE A 67 -6.69 -1.48 -4.71
N LEU A 68 -5.69 -1.14 -3.89
CA LEU A 68 -4.61 -0.21 -4.29
C LEU A 68 -3.93 -0.56 -5.63
N PRO A 69 -3.59 -1.82 -5.95
CA PRO A 69 -3.10 -2.18 -7.29
C PRO A 69 -4.04 -1.79 -8.43
N SER A 70 -5.36 -1.88 -8.23
CA SER A 70 -6.36 -1.50 -9.25
C SER A 70 -6.37 0.01 -9.51
N LEU A 71 -5.99 0.82 -8.52
CA LEU A 71 -5.88 2.27 -8.61
C LEU A 71 -4.53 2.70 -9.20
N CYS A 72 -3.44 2.17 -8.64
CA CYS A 72 -2.08 2.64 -8.90
C CYS A 72 -1.44 2.02 -10.15
N CYS A 73 -1.77 0.77 -10.49
CA CYS A 73 -1.12 0.05 -11.58
C CYS A 73 -1.98 0.01 -12.84
N LYS A 74 -1.38 0.29 -14.01
CA LYS A 74 -2.00 -0.08 -15.29
C LYS A 74 -1.98 -1.61 -15.39
N ARG A 75 -3.14 -2.26 -15.51
CA ARG A 75 -3.25 -3.73 -15.69
C ARG A 75 -2.63 -4.18 -17.01
N GLY A 76 -1.30 -4.35 -17.01
CA GLY A 76 -0.57 -5.10 -18.03
C GLY A 76 -0.29 -6.50 -17.52
N ARG A 77 -0.47 -7.51 -18.36
CA ARG A 77 -0.01 -8.89 -18.10
C ARG A 77 1.51 -8.94 -18.21
N GLY A 78 2.22 -8.37 -17.23
CA GLY A 78 3.66 -8.54 -17.08
C GLY A 78 3.96 -9.91 -16.50
N LYS A 79 4.80 -10.69 -17.16
CA LYS A 79 5.32 -11.96 -16.62
C LYS A 79 6.32 -11.60 -15.52
N SER A 80 5.99 -11.92 -14.27
CA SER A 80 6.87 -11.64 -13.13
C SER A 80 8.13 -12.51 -13.22
N ILE A 81 9.29 -11.87 -13.32
CA ILE A 81 10.57 -12.51 -13.02
C ILE A 81 10.95 -11.99 -11.64
N ILE A 82 10.53 -12.71 -10.60
CA ILE A 82 10.96 -12.43 -9.23
C ILE A 82 12.45 -12.75 -9.17
N ARG A 83 13.31 -11.74 -9.35
CA ARG A 83 14.71 -11.85 -8.95
C ARG A 83 14.75 -11.77 -7.42
N ALA A 84 14.49 -12.91 -6.80
CA ALA A 84 14.44 -13.13 -5.36
C ALA A 84 15.83 -13.03 -4.73
N ARG A 85 16.32 -11.82 -4.53
CA ARG A 85 17.31 -11.55 -3.48
C ARG A 85 16.75 -10.44 -2.61
N LEU A 86 16.39 -10.77 -1.37
CA LEU A 86 16.26 -9.86 -0.23
C LEU A 86 15.05 -8.89 -0.20
N GLN A 87 14.10 -8.93 -1.13
CA GLN A 87 12.97 -7.99 -1.11
C GLN A 87 11.92 -8.35 -0.03
N PRO A 88 11.49 -7.41 0.82
CA PRO A 88 10.38 -7.61 1.75
C PRO A 88 9.07 -7.92 1.03
N ILE A 89 8.33 -8.92 1.53
CA ILE A 89 7.05 -9.33 0.95
C ILE A 89 5.97 -9.23 2.01
N LEU A 90 4.92 -8.47 1.71
CA LEU A 90 3.68 -8.47 2.47
C LEU A 90 2.84 -9.69 2.06
N ILE A 91 2.54 -10.56 3.01
CA ILE A 91 1.78 -11.80 2.81
C ILE A 91 0.49 -11.73 3.60
N VAL A 92 -0.61 -12.03 2.93
CA VAL A 92 -1.93 -12.16 3.55
C VAL A 92 -2.39 -13.60 3.40
N VAL A 93 -2.82 -14.21 4.51
CA VAL A 93 -3.27 -15.60 4.57
C VAL A 93 -4.73 -15.63 5.00
N GLY A 94 -5.56 -16.31 4.22
CA GLY A 94 -7.00 -16.43 4.43
C GLY A 94 -7.62 -17.50 3.56
N GLN A 95 -8.80 -17.99 3.95
CA GLN A 95 -9.58 -18.93 3.13
C GLN A 95 -10.26 -18.20 1.96
N THR A 96 -10.66 -16.96 2.20
CA THR A 96 -11.19 -16.01 1.22
C THR A 96 -10.67 -14.62 1.57
N ILE A 97 -10.79 -13.63 0.68
CA ILE A 97 -10.36 -12.25 1.00
C ILE A 97 -11.21 -11.59 2.10
N THR A 98 -12.42 -12.10 2.32
CA THR A 98 -13.32 -11.74 3.42
C THR A 98 -13.05 -12.53 4.70
N ASN A 99 -12.27 -13.62 4.62
CA ASN A 99 -11.93 -14.49 5.75
C ASN A 99 -10.41 -14.64 5.88
N ILE A 100 -9.79 -13.56 6.38
CA ILE A 100 -8.34 -13.46 6.60
C ILE A 100 -7.99 -13.95 7.99
N SER A 101 -7.09 -14.94 8.04
CA SER A 101 -6.59 -15.56 9.27
C SER A 101 -5.31 -14.89 9.80
N ALA A 102 -4.44 -14.38 8.94
CA ALA A 102 -3.22 -13.69 9.38
C ALA A 102 -2.59 -12.83 8.28
N THR A 103 -1.79 -11.86 8.71
CA THR A 103 -0.87 -11.08 7.85
C THR A 103 0.56 -11.24 8.35
N TYR A 104 1.49 -11.27 7.40
CA TYR A 104 2.91 -11.46 7.66
C TYR A 104 3.74 -10.52 6.81
N VAL A 105 4.92 -10.18 7.32
CA VAL A 105 6.01 -9.61 6.53
C VAL A 105 7.10 -10.66 6.45
N GLN A 106 7.43 -11.09 5.24
CA GLN A 106 8.55 -11.99 5.02
C GLN A 106 9.76 -11.19 4.54
N ILE A 107 10.88 -11.36 5.23
CA ILE A 107 12.18 -10.83 4.84
C ILE A 107 13.11 -12.03 4.74
N ASP A 108 13.60 -12.33 3.55
CA ASP A 108 14.33 -13.57 3.25
C ASP A 108 13.55 -14.82 3.71
N SER A 109 14.11 -15.58 4.65
CA SER A 109 13.55 -16.81 5.21
C SER A 109 12.79 -16.57 6.52
N VAL A 110 12.77 -15.35 7.04
CA VAL A 110 12.15 -15.01 8.32
C VAL A 110 10.78 -14.38 8.09
N ARG A 111 9.79 -14.87 8.83
CA ARG A 111 8.41 -14.34 8.81
C ARG A 111 8.08 -13.66 10.12
N TYR A 112 7.72 -12.39 10.02
CA TYR A 112 7.20 -11.60 11.12
C TYR A 112 5.68 -11.60 11.04
N LYS A 113 5.00 -11.68 12.19
CA LYS A 113 3.53 -11.66 12.28
C LYS A 113 3.05 -10.39 13.01
N PRO A 114 2.84 -9.28 12.30
CA PRO A 114 2.24 -8.08 12.86
C PRO A 114 0.80 -8.34 13.32
N ARG A 115 0.30 -7.48 14.22
CA ARG A 115 -1.04 -7.63 14.82
C ARG A 115 -2.16 -7.30 13.85
N THR A 116 -1.94 -6.36 12.93
CA THR A 116 -2.93 -5.89 11.96
C THR A 116 -2.35 -5.84 10.55
N PRO A 117 -3.19 -5.89 9.49
CA PRO A 117 -2.75 -5.72 8.11
C PRO A 117 -2.01 -4.42 7.86
N VAL A 118 -2.47 -3.31 8.47
CA VAL A 118 -1.85 -1.99 8.33
C VAL A 118 -0.48 -1.97 9.03
N ALA A 119 -0.34 -2.62 10.18
CA ALA A 119 0.96 -2.80 10.83
C ALA A 119 1.93 -3.66 9.99
N ALA A 120 1.40 -4.61 9.20
CA ALA A 120 2.20 -5.37 8.27
C ALA A 120 2.62 -4.54 7.05
N LEU A 121 1.76 -3.68 6.51
CA LEU A 121 2.14 -2.72 5.48
C LEU A 121 3.25 -1.79 5.97
N ASP A 122 3.09 -1.22 7.18
CA ASP A 122 4.06 -0.35 7.84
C ASP A 122 5.43 -1.02 8.01
N ALA A 123 5.44 -2.22 8.62
CA ALA A 123 6.67 -2.99 8.79
C ALA A 123 7.32 -3.36 7.44
N CYS A 124 6.52 -3.64 6.40
CA CYS A 124 7.04 -3.98 5.08
C CYS A 124 7.69 -2.76 4.41
N LEU A 125 7.07 -1.57 4.47
CA LEU A 125 7.67 -0.34 3.93
C LEU A 125 8.97 0.00 4.65
N LYS A 126 8.98 -0.09 5.98
CA LYS A 126 10.19 0.12 6.79
C LYS A 126 11.30 -0.85 6.40
N ALA A 127 10.95 -2.11 6.16
CA ALA A 127 11.92 -3.10 5.71
C ALA A 127 12.52 -2.76 4.34
N TYR A 128 11.72 -2.23 3.39
CA TYR A 128 12.25 -1.82 2.08
C TYR A 128 13.36 -0.79 2.24
N HIS A 129 13.08 0.23 3.04
CA HIS A 129 14.03 1.30 3.24
C HIS A 129 15.21 0.90 4.14
N ALA A 130 14.99 0.12 5.20
CA ALA A 130 16.06 -0.33 6.09
C ALA A 130 17.07 -1.24 5.38
N LEU A 131 16.62 -1.97 4.35
CA LEU A 131 17.45 -2.87 3.54
C LEU A 131 17.95 -2.22 2.25
N ASP A 132 17.63 -0.94 1.99
CA ASP A 132 17.89 -0.26 0.71
C ASP A 132 17.39 -1.09 -0.49
N ALA A 133 16.22 -1.70 -0.34
CA ALA A 133 15.64 -2.60 -1.32
C ALA A 133 14.78 -1.83 -2.33
N VAL A 134 14.92 -2.18 -3.61
CA VAL A 134 14.13 -1.61 -4.69
C VAL A 134 12.71 -2.18 -4.68
N TYR A 135 11.69 -1.33 -4.84
CA TYR A 135 10.30 -1.77 -4.96
C TYR A 135 10.09 -2.67 -6.20
N PRO A 136 9.30 -3.76 -6.10
CA PRO A 136 9.01 -4.65 -7.22
C PRO A 136 8.31 -3.88 -8.35
N GLN A 137 8.73 -4.08 -9.59
CA GLN A 137 8.24 -3.30 -10.73
C GLN A 137 6.72 -3.39 -10.92
N GLU A 138 6.12 -4.54 -10.59
CA GLU A 138 4.69 -4.83 -10.74
C GLU A 138 3.80 -4.03 -9.78
N CYS A 139 4.32 -3.71 -8.58
CA CYS A 139 3.60 -2.97 -7.55
C CYS A 139 4.33 -1.69 -7.10
N LYS A 140 5.35 -1.26 -7.84
CA LYS A 140 6.16 -0.06 -7.58
C LYS A 140 5.27 1.17 -7.39
N ALA A 141 4.24 1.34 -8.24
CA ALA A 141 3.28 2.44 -8.11
C ALA A 141 2.49 2.42 -6.79
N VAL A 142 2.15 1.22 -6.27
CA VAL A 142 1.48 1.09 -4.96
C VAL A 142 2.41 1.52 -3.84
N TRP A 143 3.66 1.10 -3.88
CA TRP A 143 4.64 1.49 -2.85
C TRP A 143 4.96 2.98 -2.86
N TYR A 144 5.14 3.59 -4.04
CA TYR A 144 5.29 5.05 -4.14
C TYR A 144 4.07 5.80 -3.63
N PHE A 145 2.85 5.31 -3.93
CA PHE A 145 1.64 5.89 -3.36
C PHE A 145 1.66 5.84 -1.84
N VAL A 146 1.98 4.67 -1.26
CA VAL A 146 2.04 4.52 0.20
C VAL A 146 3.08 5.45 0.80
N GLN A 147 4.30 5.46 0.26
CA GLN A 147 5.42 6.30 0.68
C GLN A 147 5.07 7.80 0.66
N GLN A 148 4.53 8.29 -0.47
CA GLN A 148 4.29 9.72 -0.68
C GLN A 148 3.03 10.22 0.03
N TYR A 149 1.96 9.41 0.06
CA TYR A 149 0.68 9.84 0.63
C TYR A 149 0.63 9.66 2.15
N PHE A 150 0.96 8.47 2.65
CA PHE A 150 0.84 8.18 4.09
C PHE A 150 2.04 8.65 4.88
N TYR A 151 3.26 8.60 4.33
CA TYR A 151 4.49 8.95 5.06
C TYR A 151 5.06 10.30 4.64
N ASN A 152 4.48 10.95 3.63
CA ASN A 152 5.00 12.22 3.08
C ASN A 152 6.51 12.14 2.77
N LEU A 153 6.98 10.96 2.33
CA LEU A 153 8.39 10.68 2.10
C LEU A 153 8.73 10.76 0.62
N TYR A 154 9.73 11.59 0.31
CA TYR A 154 10.25 11.79 -1.04
C TYR A 154 11.77 11.64 -1.00
N LEU A 155 12.30 10.72 -1.79
CA LEU A 155 13.73 10.48 -1.96
C LEU A 155 14.21 11.04 -3.29
N LYS A 156 15.52 11.27 -3.44
CA LYS A 156 16.09 11.87 -4.65
C LYS A 156 16.04 10.92 -5.83
N GLU A 157 16.07 9.63 -5.54
CA GLU A 157 16.06 8.52 -6.49
C GLU A 157 14.62 8.13 -6.88
N ASP A 158 13.60 8.78 -6.31
CA ASP A 158 12.20 8.48 -6.57
C ASP A 158 11.85 8.68 -8.04
N GLU A 159 11.21 7.68 -8.64
CA GLU A 159 10.66 7.76 -9.97
C GLU A 159 9.34 8.56 -9.97
N ASN A 160 9.18 9.46 -10.94
CA ASN A 160 7.93 10.18 -11.12
C ASN A 160 6.90 9.30 -11.85
N ILE A 161 5.98 8.71 -11.09
CA ILE A 161 4.87 7.93 -11.65
C ILE A 161 3.64 8.84 -11.76
N CYS A 162 3.34 9.34 -12.97
CA CYS A 162 2.24 10.29 -13.20
C CYS A 162 0.89 9.81 -12.63
N ARG A 163 0.62 8.50 -12.69
CA ARG A 163 -0.61 7.91 -12.14
C ARG A 163 -0.71 8.07 -10.61
N VAL A 164 0.41 7.90 -9.91
CA VAL A 164 0.47 8.07 -8.45
C VAL A 164 0.26 9.54 -8.09
N ILE A 165 0.91 10.46 -8.79
CA ILE A 165 0.74 11.91 -8.57
C ILE A 165 -0.72 12.33 -8.78
N SER A 166 -1.33 11.88 -9.89
CA SER A 166 -2.74 12.14 -10.17
C SER A 166 -3.65 11.58 -9.07
N LEU A 167 -3.39 10.35 -8.61
CA LEU A 167 -4.18 9.70 -7.56
C LEU A 167 -4.09 10.48 -6.23
N ILE A 168 -2.88 10.88 -5.84
CA ILE A 168 -2.64 11.69 -4.64
C ILE A 168 -3.38 13.02 -4.74
N SER A 169 -3.34 13.68 -5.91
CA SER A 169 -4.07 14.93 -6.13
C SER A 169 -5.58 14.73 -6.02
N SER A 170 -6.13 13.66 -6.59
CA SER A 170 -7.55 13.33 -6.49
C SER A 170 -7.96 13.08 -5.04
N LEU A 171 -7.19 12.29 -4.28
CA LEU A 171 -7.47 12.00 -2.87
C LEU A 171 -7.40 13.25 -2.00
N LYS A 172 -6.39 14.11 -2.20
CA LYS A 172 -6.29 15.39 -1.49
C LYS A 172 -7.49 16.29 -1.81
N GLY A 173 -7.89 16.36 -3.08
CA GLY A 173 -9.06 17.12 -3.51
C GLY A 173 -10.37 16.58 -2.93
N LEU A 174 -10.51 15.27 -2.74
CA LEU A 174 -11.68 14.66 -2.07
C LEU A 174 -11.66 14.94 -0.57
N ALA A 175 -10.49 14.85 0.08
CA ALA A 175 -10.34 15.16 1.50
C ALA A 175 -10.75 16.61 1.81
N SER A 176 -10.29 17.58 1.02
CA SER A 176 -10.63 19.00 1.18
C SER A 176 -12.09 19.36 0.90
N LYS A 177 -12.88 18.46 0.30
CA LYS A 177 -14.33 18.66 0.09
C LYS A 177 -15.18 18.19 1.27
N LYS A 178 -14.60 17.37 2.16
CA LYS A 178 -15.30 16.80 3.33
C LYS A 178 -15.01 17.56 4.63
N GLU A 179 -14.04 18.47 4.63
CA GLU A 179 -13.80 19.48 5.67
C GLU A 179 -14.68 20.72 5.42
#